data_AF-A0A1Y6KII6-F1
#
_entry.id   AF-A0A1Y6KII6-F1
#
_cell.length_a   1.000
_cell.length_b   1.000
_cell.length_c   1.000
_cell.angle_alpha   90.00
_cell.angle_beta   90.00
_cell.angle_gamma   90.00
#
_symmetry.space_group_name_H-M   'P 1'
#
loop_
_entity.id
_entity.type
_entity.pdbx_description
1 polymer ?
#
loop_
_entity_poly.entity_id
_entity_poly.type
_entity_poly.pdbx_seq_one_letter_code
_entity_poly.pdbx_strand_id
1 'polypeptide(L)'
;MGTTAPPYSIPDVADADGPRSPPARELRVRRAGRRRQILAMIAGCYLTDAIILFIYAQAGTVPTTIAPSYAAIGVLTVALWTVLSESGFNDRFHDHYLVVPQSIVSMMMTVAFCYIAPEVSIVFLCTLYLVVGFSSLRATPRQTAICWTFLALGLAGLFLLTDKPLGMPTGSPLERLATLLVFVLTIAGCMFLGIFSSALRETLYQRGQKLKEAYRRIEELAELDELTGALNRRSIMHVLEEELARARQAGRPCSVVLIDLDWFKRINDEHGHPTGDDVLRTFAITMFANIRGSDRFGRYGGEEFLLVLPGAPQDPACRLAERLRQIIAELDWSAFSTGLQVTFSAGVATARGDETTESLLSRADRALYESKAQGRNRVTRA
;
A
#
# COMPACT_ATOMS: atom_id res chain seq x y z
N MET A 1 1.86 48.01 24.08
CA MET A 1 3.01 47.25 24.61
C MET A 1 2.75 45.78 24.34
N GLY A 2 3.23 45.29 23.20
CA GLY A 2 3.09 43.89 22.79
C GLY A 2 4.46 43.39 22.35
N THR A 3 5.02 42.46 23.11
CA THR A 3 6.26 41.77 22.78
C THR A 3 5.93 40.32 22.51
N THR A 4 5.71 40.01 21.24
CA THR A 4 5.56 38.66 20.71
C THR A 4 6.93 37.98 20.67
N ALA A 5 7.05 36.84 21.37
CA ALA A 5 8.19 35.94 21.26
C ALA A 5 8.30 35.36 19.83
N PRO A 6 9.50 35.04 19.34
CA PRO A 6 9.67 34.55 17.97
C PRO A 6 9.11 33.13 17.82
N PRO A 7 8.61 32.74 16.63
CA PRO A 7 8.22 31.35 16.38
C PRO A 7 9.46 30.47 16.34
N TYR A 8 9.42 29.37 17.08
CA TYR A 8 10.41 28.30 17.04
C TYR A 8 10.39 27.68 15.65
N SER A 9 11.39 28.02 14.82
CA SER A 9 11.61 27.39 13.52
C SER A 9 12.13 25.97 13.74
N ILE A 10 11.34 24.97 13.37
CA ILE A 10 11.74 23.57 13.27
C ILE A 10 12.93 23.51 12.28
N PRO A 11 14.05 22.84 12.59
CA PRO A 11 15.14 22.67 11.64
C PRO A 11 14.62 21.89 10.43
N ASP A 12 14.93 22.37 9.23
CA ASP A 12 14.73 21.63 7.99
C ASP A 12 15.30 20.22 8.14
N VAL A 13 14.42 19.23 8.16
CA VAL A 13 14.79 17.82 7.96
C VAL A 13 15.12 17.66 6.48
N ALA A 14 16.29 18.18 6.09
CA ALA A 14 17.01 17.69 4.94
C ALA A 14 17.50 16.27 5.27
N ASP A 15 17.29 15.35 4.32
CA ASP A 15 17.73 13.95 4.33
C ASP A 15 16.92 12.96 5.19
N ALA A 16 15.64 12.81 4.85
CA ALA A 16 14.95 11.52 4.94
C ALA A 16 14.57 11.07 3.52
N ASP A 17 15.48 10.34 2.88
CA ASP A 17 15.35 9.81 1.53
C ASP A 17 14.39 8.60 1.51
N GLY A 18 13.11 8.85 1.78
CA GLY A 18 12.03 8.04 1.24
C GLY A 18 11.98 8.24 -0.29
N PRO A 19 11.40 7.32 -1.10
CA PRO A 19 11.41 7.49 -2.54
C PRO A 19 10.65 8.76 -2.92
N ARG A 20 11.40 9.87 -3.11
CA ARG A 20 10.87 11.11 -3.67
C ARG A 20 10.14 10.71 -4.93
N SER A 21 8.86 11.10 -5.02
CA SER A 21 8.07 10.86 -6.22
C SER A 21 8.90 11.41 -7.39
N PRO A 22 9.23 10.58 -8.40
CA PRO A 22 10.20 10.99 -9.39
C PRO A 22 9.68 12.26 -10.06
N PRO A 23 10.53 13.26 -10.34
CA PRO A 23 10.10 14.46 -11.02
C PRO A 23 9.27 14.10 -12.26
N ALA A 24 8.24 14.88 -12.59
CA ALA A 24 7.27 14.53 -13.63
C ALA A 24 7.92 14.11 -14.97
N ARG A 25 9.11 14.65 -15.26
CA ARG A 25 9.95 14.28 -16.40
C ARG A 25 10.49 12.84 -16.32
N GLU A 26 10.99 12.41 -15.17
CA GLU A 26 11.51 11.05 -14.95
C GLU A 26 10.39 10.01 -14.99
N LEU A 27 9.22 10.32 -14.44
CA LEU A 27 8.02 9.49 -14.59
C LEU A 27 7.61 9.30 -16.06
N ARG A 28 7.64 10.38 -16.86
CA ARG A 28 7.36 10.31 -18.30
C ARG A 28 8.39 9.46 -19.05
N VAL A 29 9.68 9.61 -18.76
CA VAL A 29 10.74 8.79 -19.37
C VAL A 29 10.58 7.30 -19.04
N ARG A 30 10.29 6.96 -17.78
CA ARG A 30 10.03 5.57 -17.37
C ARG A 30 8.79 4.99 -18.05
N ARG A 31 7.72 5.78 -18.18
CA ARG A 31 6.49 5.37 -18.90
C ARG A 31 6.77 5.14 -20.38
N ALA A 32 7.49 6.04 -21.04
CA ALA A 32 7.86 5.91 -22.45
C ALA A 32 8.73 4.66 -22.70
N GLY A 33 9.70 4.37 -21.83
CA GLY A 33 10.52 3.15 -21.91
C GLY A 33 9.68 1.86 -21.84
N ARG A 34 8.71 1.81 -20.92
CA ARG A 34 7.77 0.68 -20.83
C ARG A 34 6.84 0.55 -22.04
N ARG A 35 6.44 1.65 -22.66
CA ARG A 35 5.64 1.64 -23.90
C ARG A 35 6.45 1.08 -25.07
N ARG A 36 7.70 1.52 -25.25
CA ARG A 36 8.61 0.99 -26.27
C ARG A 36 8.83 -0.51 -26.15
N GLN A 37 9.00 -1.03 -24.93
CA GLN A 37 9.14 -2.47 -24.71
C GLN A 37 7.91 -3.26 -25.22
N ILE A 38 6.69 -2.81 -24.94
CA ILE A 38 5.47 -3.47 -25.41
C ILE A 38 5.37 -3.39 -26.94
N LEU A 39 5.60 -2.21 -27.51
CA LEU A 39 5.54 -2.02 -28.96
C LEU A 39 6.56 -2.88 -29.70
N ALA A 40 7.76 -3.04 -29.14
CA ALA A 40 8.78 -3.95 -29.67
C ALA A 40 8.32 -5.42 -29.63
N MET A 41 7.65 -5.85 -28.56
CA MET A 41 7.09 -7.20 -28.48
C MET A 41 6.00 -7.44 -29.53
N ILE A 42 5.09 -6.47 -29.72
CA ILE A 42 4.04 -6.52 -30.74
C ILE A 42 4.66 -6.58 -32.15
N ALA A 43 5.70 -5.79 -32.40
CA ALA A 43 6.45 -5.86 -33.66
C ALA A 43 7.05 -7.25 -33.90
N GLY A 44 7.59 -7.87 -32.85
CA GLY A 44 8.10 -9.23 -32.89
C GLY A 44 7.03 -10.26 -33.27
N CYS A 45 5.81 -10.14 -32.74
CA CYS A 45 4.68 -10.98 -33.13
C CYS A 45 4.35 -10.82 -34.62
N TYR A 46 4.21 -9.58 -35.12
CA TYR A 46 3.92 -9.35 -36.54
C TYR A 46 5.02 -9.86 -37.48
N LEU A 47 6.29 -9.71 -37.10
CA LEU A 47 7.41 -10.23 -37.87
C LEU A 47 7.39 -11.77 -37.92
N THR A 48 7.09 -12.40 -36.79
CA THR A 48 7.00 -13.87 -36.69
C THR A 48 5.89 -14.41 -37.58
N ASP A 49 4.70 -13.81 -37.51
CA ASP A 49 3.56 -14.17 -38.37
C ASP A 49 3.90 -13.96 -39.86
N ALA A 50 4.57 -12.85 -40.22
CA ALA A 50 4.97 -12.59 -41.60
C ALA A 50 5.96 -13.64 -42.14
N ILE A 51 6.89 -14.13 -41.32
CA ILE A 51 7.81 -15.22 -41.68
C ILE A 51 7.02 -16.50 -41.93
N ILE A 52 6.06 -16.84 -41.07
CA ILE A 52 5.20 -18.02 -41.26
C ILE A 52 4.37 -17.90 -42.55
N LEU A 53 3.77 -16.73 -42.81
CA LEU A 53 3.02 -16.47 -44.04
C LEU A 53 3.90 -16.58 -45.28
N PHE A 54 5.18 -16.19 -45.20
CA PHE A 54 6.12 -16.36 -46.29
C PHE A 54 6.38 -17.85 -46.58
N ILE A 55 6.45 -18.70 -45.55
CA ILE A 55 6.59 -20.15 -45.73
C ILE A 55 5.35 -20.74 -46.43
N TYR A 56 4.13 -20.32 -46.05
CA TYR A 56 2.91 -20.74 -46.75
C TYR A 56 2.87 -20.25 -48.20
N ALA A 57 3.39 -19.06 -48.49
CA ALA A 57 3.51 -18.57 -49.86
C ALA A 57 4.48 -19.42 -50.70
N GLN A 58 5.61 -19.85 -50.11
CA GLN A 58 6.54 -20.78 -50.78
C GLN A 58 5.94 -22.17 -50.99
N ALA A 59 5.01 -22.59 -50.13
CA ALA A 59 4.26 -23.83 -50.31
C ALA A 59 3.16 -23.74 -51.38
N GLY A 60 2.88 -22.54 -51.91
CA GLY A 60 1.84 -22.30 -52.90
C GLY A 60 0.43 -22.17 -52.31
N THR A 61 0.29 -22.15 -50.98
CA THR A 61 -1.01 -22.08 -50.29
C THR A 61 -1.67 -20.71 -50.42
N VAL A 62 -0.87 -19.64 -50.44
CA VAL A 62 -1.33 -18.25 -50.54
C VAL A 62 -0.47 -17.45 -51.52
N PRO A 63 -0.98 -16.34 -52.09
CA PRO A 63 -0.19 -15.46 -52.94
C PRO A 63 1.05 -14.91 -52.21
N THR A 64 2.16 -14.75 -52.94
CA THR A 64 3.43 -14.19 -52.42
C THR A 64 3.31 -12.75 -51.93
N THR A 65 2.21 -12.06 -52.24
CA THR A 65 1.89 -10.70 -51.79
C THR A 65 1.33 -10.64 -50.37
N ILE A 66 0.79 -11.74 -49.81
CA ILE A 66 0.12 -11.72 -48.49
C ILE A 66 1.11 -11.44 -47.36
N ALA A 67 2.24 -12.16 -47.31
CA ALA A 67 3.27 -11.98 -46.29
C ALA A 67 3.85 -10.55 -46.24
N PRO A 68 4.31 -9.93 -47.36
CA PRO A 68 4.81 -8.56 -47.32
C PRO A 68 3.71 -7.54 -47.03
N SER A 69 2.46 -7.77 -47.45
CA SER A 69 1.34 -6.89 -47.11
C SER A 69 1.04 -6.90 -45.61
N TYR A 70 1.02 -8.08 -44.99
CA TYR A 70 0.84 -8.23 -43.54
C TYR A 70 1.97 -7.55 -42.76
N ALA A 71 3.23 -7.80 -43.16
CA ALA A 71 4.39 -7.17 -42.55
C ALA A 71 4.34 -5.64 -42.65
N ALA A 72 4.02 -5.10 -43.84
CA ALA A 72 3.94 -3.66 -44.06
C ALA A 72 2.87 -3.00 -43.17
N ILE A 73 1.66 -3.57 -43.12
CA ILE A 73 0.57 -3.04 -42.29
C ILE A 73 0.93 -3.15 -40.79
N GLY A 74 1.51 -4.26 -40.36
CA GLY A 74 1.96 -4.44 -38.97
C GLY A 74 3.04 -3.42 -38.57
N VAL A 75 4.04 -3.21 -39.42
CA VAL A 75 5.11 -2.23 -39.20
C VAL A 75 4.55 -0.80 -39.17
N LEU A 76 3.67 -0.44 -40.11
CA LEU A 76 3.01 0.87 -40.12
C LEU A 76 2.19 1.11 -38.86
N THR A 77 1.47 0.08 -38.39
CA THR A 77 0.67 0.14 -37.15
C THR A 77 1.58 0.36 -35.94
N VAL A 78 2.67 -0.39 -35.80
CA VAL A 78 3.63 -0.21 -34.71
C VAL A 78 4.32 1.16 -34.78
N ALA A 79 4.71 1.61 -35.97
CA ALA A 79 5.33 2.90 -36.19
C ALA A 79 4.40 4.04 -35.77
N LEU A 80 3.13 3.98 -36.17
CA LEU A 80 2.10 4.95 -35.77
C LEU A 80 2.00 5.04 -34.24
N TRP A 81 1.85 3.90 -33.56
CA TRP A 81 1.77 3.88 -32.09
C TRP A 81 3.05 4.37 -31.42
N THR A 82 4.21 4.09 -32.01
CA THR A 82 5.51 4.58 -31.50
C THR A 82 5.60 6.10 -31.61
N VAL A 83 5.23 6.69 -32.76
CA VAL A 83 5.23 8.15 -32.95
C VAL A 83 4.23 8.84 -32.01
N LEU A 84 3.03 8.28 -31.83
CA LEU A 84 2.05 8.79 -30.85
C LEU A 84 2.58 8.71 -29.41
N SER A 85 3.30 7.63 -29.10
CA SER A 85 3.92 7.43 -27.78
C SER A 85 5.04 8.44 -27.49
N GLU A 86 5.87 8.75 -28.49
CA GLU A 86 7.04 9.63 -28.37
C GLU A 86 6.70 11.11 -28.46
N SER A 87 5.66 11.48 -29.21
CA SER A 87 5.13 12.85 -29.26
C SER A 87 4.44 13.29 -27.97
N GLY A 88 4.30 12.40 -26.98
CA GLY A 88 3.61 12.67 -25.72
C GLY A 88 2.09 12.76 -25.86
N PHE A 89 1.53 12.43 -27.03
CA PHE A 89 0.08 12.43 -27.26
C PHE A 89 -0.65 11.50 -26.28
N ASN A 90 -0.09 10.32 -26.03
CA ASN A 90 -0.66 9.34 -25.12
C ASN A 90 -0.75 9.84 -23.67
N ASP A 91 0.08 10.81 -23.26
CA ASP A 91 0.07 11.35 -21.89
C ASP A 91 -1.13 12.28 -21.63
N ARG A 92 -1.92 12.61 -22.66
CA ARG A 92 -3.18 13.37 -22.54
C ARG A 92 -4.34 12.52 -22.03
N PHE A 93 -4.20 11.20 -22.03
CA PHE A 93 -5.27 10.27 -21.68
C PHE A 93 -5.00 9.58 -20.34
N HIS A 94 -6.06 9.23 -19.62
CA HIS A 94 -5.96 8.47 -18.37
C HIS A 94 -5.28 7.10 -18.60
N ASP A 95 -5.61 6.43 -19.69
CA ASP A 95 -4.85 5.29 -20.20
C ASP A 95 -3.70 5.75 -21.09
N HIS A 96 -2.52 5.84 -20.51
CA HIS A 96 -1.30 6.30 -21.18
C HIS A 96 -0.72 5.26 -22.17
N TYR A 97 -1.24 4.03 -22.17
CA TYR A 97 -0.84 2.97 -23.08
C TYR A 97 -1.76 2.87 -24.29
N LEU A 98 -2.94 3.53 -24.26
CA LEU A 98 -3.97 3.43 -25.29
C LEU A 98 -4.28 1.97 -25.65
N VAL A 99 -4.45 1.13 -24.62
CA VAL A 99 -4.58 -0.33 -24.80
C VAL A 99 -5.76 -0.64 -25.70
N VAL A 100 -6.94 -0.09 -25.40
CA VAL A 100 -8.18 -0.38 -26.15
C VAL A 100 -8.08 0.00 -27.63
N PRO A 101 -7.73 1.26 -28.01
CA PRO A 101 -7.56 1.62 -29.42
C PRO A 101 -6.54 0.74 -30.14
N GLN A 102 -5.41 0.44 -29.49
CA GLN A 102 -4.37 -0.40 -30.06
C GLN A 102 -4.85 -1.84 -30.29
N SER A 103 -5.50 -2.45 -29.29
CA SER A 103 -6.08 -3.79 -29.39
C SER A 103 -7.11 -3.87 -30.50
N ILE A 104 -8.00 -2.89 -30.61
CA ILE A 104 -9.05 -2.86 -31.65
C ILE A 104 -8.41 -2.79 -33.04
N VAL A 105 -7.43 -1.92 -33.27
CA VAL A 105 -6.74 -1.82 -34.57
C VAL A 105 -6.04 -3.14 -34.91
N SER A 106 -5.34 -3.76 -33.95
CA SER A 106 -4.71 -5.07 -34.15
C SER A 106 -5.74 -6.17 -34.45
N MET A 107 -6.84 -6.24 -33.70
CA MET A 107 -7.91 -7.22 -33.92
C MET A 107 -8.59 -7.04 -35.28
N MET A 108 -8.92 -5.81 -35.66
CA MET A 108 -9.51 -5.50 -36.97
C MET A 108 -8.58 -5.90 -38.11
N MET A 109 -7.28 -5.57 -38.00
CA MET A 109 -6.26 -6.00 -38.96
C MET A 109 -6.22 -7.53 -39.06
N THR A 110 -6.13 -8.25 -37.93
CA THR A 110 -6.03 -9.71 -37.92
C THR A 110 -7.30 -10.37 -38.48
N VAL A 111 -8.49 -9.90 -38.13
CA VAL A 111 -9.77 -10.40 -38.68
C VAL A 111 -9.88 -10.11 -40.19
N ALA A 112 -9.42 -8.94 -40.65
CA ALA A 112 -9.39 -8.63 -42.08
C ALA A 112 -8.50 -9.60 -42.86
N PHE A 113 -7.35 -9.98 -42.29
CA PHE A 113 -6.47 -10.98 -42.90
C PHE A 113 -7.04 -12.41 -42.86
N CYS A 114 -7.82 -12.79 -41.83
CA CYS A 114 -8.61 -14.02 -41.88
C CYS A 114 -9.56 -14.05 -43.07
N TYR A 115 -10.17 -12.90 -43.42
CA TYR A 115 -11.04 -12.80 -44.58
C TYR A 115 -10.27 -12.81 -45.90
N ILE A 116 -9.12 -12.14 -45.99
CA ILE A 116 -8.34 -12.01 -47.23
C ILE A 116 -7.66 -13.34 -47.61
N ALA A 117 -7.11 -14.06 -46.64
CA ALA A 117 -6.40 -15.33 -46.84
C ALA A 117 -6.98 -16.41 -45.93
N PRO A 118 -8.22 -16.88 -46.20
CA PRO A 118 -8.94 -17.81 -45.34
C PRO A 118 -8.25 -19.18 -45.23
N GLU A 119 -7.45 -19.57 -46.23
CA GLU A 119 -6.74 -20.85 -46.28
C GLU A 119 -5.74 -21.01 -45.12
N VAL A 120 -5.13 -19.90 -44.68
CA VAL A 120 -4.13 -19.85 -43.59
C VAL A 120 -4.69 -19.16 -42.33
N SER A 121 -6.02 -19.11 -42.20
CA SER A 121 -6.71 -18.40 -41.11
C SER A 121 -6.25 -18.78 -39.70
N ILE A 122 -5.73 -20.01 -39.51
CA ILE A 122 -5.20 -20.48 -38.23
C ILE A 122 -4.08 -19.57 -37.67
N VAL A 123 -3.22 -19.00 -38.52
CA VAL A 123 -2.17 -18.05 -38.11
C VAL A 123 -2.81 -16.88 -37.37
N PHE A 124 -3.78 -16.25 -38.03
CA PHE A 124 -4.43 -15.04 -37.54
C PHE A 124 -5.31 -15.32 -36.31
N LEU A 125 -6.03 -16.44 -36.28
CA LEU A 125 -6.81 -16.85 -35.11
C LEU A 125 -5.92 -17.04 -33.88
N CYS A 126 -4.75 -17.67 -34.05
CA CYS A 126 -3.75 -17.78 -32.99
C CYS A 126 -3.19 -16.41 -32.56
N THR A 127 -2.92 -15.50 -33.51
CA THR A 127 -2.49 -14.13 -33.21
C THR A 127 -3.54 -13.36 -32.39
N LEU A 128 -4.84 -13.56 -32.63
CA LEU A 128 -5.89 -12.92 -31.81
C LEU A 128 -5.79 -13.28 -30.33
N TYR A 129 -5.42 -14.53 -29.99
CA TYR A 129 -5.18 -14.93 -28.60
C TYR A 129 -4.02 -14.15 -27.96
N LEU A 130 -2.92 -13.98 -28.70
CA LEU A 130 -1.77 -13.20 -28.21
C LEU A 130 -2.12 -11.72 -28.05
N VAL A 131 -2.86 -11.14 -28.99
CA VAL A 131 -3.33 -9.73 -28.90
C VAL A 131 -4.16 -9.52 -27.63
N VAL A 132 -5.13 -10.39 -27.34
CA VAL A 132 -5.94 -10.31 -26.11
C VAL A 132 -5.08 -10.51 -24.86
N GLY A 133 -4.19 -11.51 -24.89
CA GLY A 133 -3.27 -11.81 -23.80
C GLY A 133 -2.43 -10.60 -23.39
N PHE A 134 -1.73 -9.98 -24.35
CA PHE A 134 -0.95 -8.76 -24.09
C PHE A 134 -1.81 -7.57 -23.64
N SER A 135 -3.00 -7.41 -24.21
CA SER A 135 -3.93 -6.34 -23.84
C SER A 135 -4.40 -6.49 -22.38
N SER A 136 -4.70 -7.71 -21.96
CA SER A 136 -5.18 -8.02 -20.60
C SER A 136 -4.17 -7.72 -19.49
N LEU A 137 -2.87 -7.71 -19.78
CA LEU A 137 -1.84 -7.42 -18.77
C LEU A 137 -1.97 -6.02 -18.16
N ARG A 138 -2.63 -5.10 -18.86
CA ARG A 138 -2.71 -3.68 -18.46
C ARG A 138 -4.10 -3.09 -18.57
N ALA A 139 -5.03 -3.79 -19.21
CA ALA A 139 -6.41 -3.36 -19.29
C ALA A 139 -7.11 -3.44 -17.92
N THR A 140 -7.91 -2.42 -17.61
CA THR A 140 -8.89 -2.49 -16.53
C THR A 140 -10.02 -3.46 -16.90
N PRO A 141 -10.81 -3.98 -15.93
CA PRO A 141 -11.93 -4.88 -16.23
C PRO A 141 -12.91 -4.31 -17.27
N ARG A 142 -13.18 -3.00 -17.22
CA ARG A 142 -14.02 -2.31 -18.20
C ARG A 142 -13.40 -2.31 -19.59
N GLN A 143 -12.10 -2.03 -19.71
CA GLN A 143 -11.39 -2.06 -20.98
C GLN A 143 -11.32 -3.48 -21.57
N THR A 144 -11.13 -4.50 -20.72
CA THR A 144 -11.17 -5.91 -21.12
C THR A 144 -12.54 -6.29 -21.68
N ALA A 145 -13.64 -5.85 -21.05
CA ALA A 145 -14.98 -6.08 -21.57
C ALA A 145 -15.19 -5.45 -22.95
N ILE A 146 -14.72 -4.21 -23.16
CA ILE A 146 -14.79 -3.53 -24.47
C ILE A 146 -14.02 -4.32 -25.54
N CYS A 147 -12.76 -4.69 -25.26
CA CYS A 147 -11.96 -5.47 -26.20
C CYS A 147 -12.58 -6.84 -26.49
N TRP A 148 -13.14 -7.50 -25.49
CA TRP A 148 -13.84 -8.78 -25.64
C TRP A 148 -15.08 -8.64 -26.54
N THR A 149 -15.91 -7.62 -26.32
CA THR A 149 -17.08 -7.37 -27.18
C THR A 149 -16.67 -7.13 -28.62
N PHE A 150 -15.62 -6.33 -28.85
CA PHE A 150 -15.13 -6.05 -30.20
C PHE A 150 -14.60 -7.31 -30.89
N LEU A 151 -13.84 -8.13 -30.17
CA LEU A 151 -13.36 -9.42 -30.67
C LEU A 151 -14.51 -10.37 -30.98
N ALA A 152 -15.48 -10.49 -30.08
CA ALA A 152 -16.65 -11.36 -30.26
C ALA A 152 -17.47 -10.95 -31.47
N LEU A 153 -17.70 -9.65 -31.68
CA LEU A 153 -18.39 -9.14 -32.88
C LEU A 153 -17.58 -9.39 -34.16
N GLY A 154 -16.26 -9.17 -34.13
CA GLY A 154 -15.39 -9.45 -35.27
C GLY A 154 -15.37 -10.92 -35.67
N LEU A 155 -15.27 -11.82 -34.68
CA LEU A 155 -15.36 -13.27 -34.91
C LEU A 155 -16.76 -13.69 -35.34
N ALA A 156 -17.83 -13.15 -34.75
CA ALA A 156 -19.20 -13.43 -35.18
C ALA A 156 -19.42 -13.01 -36.64
N GLY A 157 -18.90 -11.83 -37.04
CA GLY A 157 -18.92 -11.41 -38.44
C GLY A 157 -18.18 -12.39 -39.36
N LEU A 158 -16.98 -12.82 -38.96
CA LEU A 158 -16.18 -13.76 -39.76
C LEU A 158 -16.83 -15.15 -39.87
N PHE A 159 -17.40 -15.69 -38.79
CA PHE A 159 -17.94 -17.06 -38.76
C PHE A 159 -19.41 -17.16 -39.20
N LEU A 160 -20.23 -16.14 -38.94
CA LEU A 160 -21.67 -16.21 -39.20
C LEU A 160 -22.08 -15.49 -40.49
N LEU A 161 -21.27 -14.53 -40.97
CA LEU A 161 -21.61 -13.71 -42.15
C LEU A 161 -20.75 -14.05 -43.37
N THR A 162 -19.86 -15.03 -43.29
CA THR A 162 -18.98 -15.43 -44.38
C THR A 162 -18.96 -16.93 -44.58
N ASP A 163 -19.09 -17.37 -45.84
CA ASP A 163 -18.97 -18.78 -46.25
C ASP A 163 -17.52 -19.20 -46.57
N LYS A 164 -16.53 -18.39 -46.17
CA LYS A 164 -15.12 -18.66 -46.48
C LYS A 164 -14.59 -19.81 -45.61
N PRO A 165 -13.96 -20.85 -46.19
CA PRO A 165 -13.42 -21.95 -45.42
C PRO A 165 -12.20 -21.49 -44.62
N LEU A 166 -12.36 -21.36 -43.30
CA LEU A 166 -11.26 -21.05 -42.39
C LEU A 166 -10.35 -22.29 -42.25
N GLY A 167 -9.27 -22.28 -43.01
CA GLY A 167 -8.39 -23.42 -43.21
C GLY A 167 -7.20 -23.52 -42.26
N MET A 168 -6.70 -24.76 -42.14
CA MET A 168 -5.42 -25.13 -41.54
C MET A 168 -4.67 -26.02 -42.55
N PRO A 169 -3.73 -25.44 -43.34
CA PRO A 169 -3.07 -26.16 -44.43
C PRO A 169 -2.17 -27.29 -43.91
N THR A 170 -2.33 -28.48 -44.46
CA THR A 170 -1.59 -29.70 -44.05
C THR A 170 -1.29 -30.65 -45.23
N GLY A 171 -1.45 -30.17 -46.46
CA GLY A 171 -1.30 -30.94 -47.69
C GLY A 171 0.17 -31.23 -48.04
N SER A 172 1.08 -30.28 -47.82
CA SER A 172 2.52 -30.47 -48.06
C SER A 172 3.36 -30.55 -46.77
N PRO A 173 4.57 -31.15 -46.80
CA PRO A 173 5.47 -31.12 -45.65
C PRO A 173 5.82 -29.69 -45.18
N LEU A 174 5.91 -28.75 -46.13
CA LEU A 174 6.19 -27.34 -45.85
C LEU A 174 5.01 -26.65 -45.15
N GLU A 175 3.77 -26.95 -45.58
CA GLU A 175 2.56 -26.48 -44.89
C GLU A 175 2.46 -27.04 -43.47
N ARG A 176 2.75 -28.34 -43.28
CA ARG A 176 2.76 -28.97 -41.94
C ARG A 176 3.80 -28.33 -41.03
N LEU A 177 4.99 -28.02 -41.56
CA LEU A 177 6.02 -27.30 -40.82
C LEU A 177 5.56 -25.90 -40.41
N ALA A 178 4.99 -25.12 -41.34
CA ALA A 178 4.46 -23.78 -41.04
C ALA A 178 3.36 -23.84 -39.98
N THR A 179 2.42 -24.78 -40.12
CA THR A 179 1.33 -25.00 -39.16
C THR A 179 1.87 -25.41 -37.78
N LEU A 180 2.87 -26.29 -37.72
CA LEU A 180 3.56 -26.64 -36.46
C LEU A 180 4.18 -25.41 -35.81
N LEU A 181 4.85 -24.56 -36.59
CA LEU A 181 5.46 -23.33 -36.10
C LEU A 181 4.42 -22.37 -35.49
N VAL A 182 3.24 -22.22 -36.10
CA VAL A 182 2.13 -21.42 -35.54
C VAL A 182 1.80 -21.86 -34.12
N PHE A 183 1.57 -23.16 -33.91
CA PHE A 183 1.21 -23.67 -32.58
C PHE A 183 2.36 -23.52 -31.57
N VAL A 184 3.57 -23.92 -31.95
CA VAL A 184 4.74 -23.86 -31.06
C VAL A 184 5.02 -22.41 -30.63
N LEU A 185 4.97 -21.47 -31.56
CA LEU A 185 5.24 -20.05 -31.28
C LEU A 185 4.10 -19.38 -30.51
N THR A 186 2.84 -19.76 -30.78
CA THR A 186 1.70 -19.28 -30.00
C THR A 186 1.76 -19.77 -28.55
N ILE A 187 2.06 -21.05 -28.34
CA ILE A 187 2.25 -21.62 -27.00
C ILE A 187 3.41 -20.93 -26.29
N ALA A 188 4.54 -20.74 -26.97
CA ALA A 188 5.69 -20.01 -26.43
C ALA A 188 5.32 -18.57 -26.03
N GLY A 189 4.52 -17.87 -26.85
CA GLY A 189 4.00 -16.54 -26.54
C GLY A 189 3.10 -16.52 -25.30
N CYS A 190 2.19 -17.49 -25.16
CA CYS A 190 1.34 -17.64 -23.98
C CYS A 190 2.14 -17.96 -22.71
N MET A 191 3.13 -18.86 -22.79
CA MET A 191 4.02 -19.17 -21.67
C MET A 191 4.85 -17.96 -21.25
N PHE A 192 5.41 -17.23 -22.21
CA PHE A 192 6.14 -15.99 -21.96
C PHE A 192 5.27 -14.96 -21.23
N LEU A 193 4.02 -14.78 -21.68
CA LEU A 193 3.04 -13.89 -21.04
C LEU A 193 2.77 -14.29 -19.58
N GLY A 194 2.61 -15.58 -19.32
CA GLY A 194 2.40 -16.11 -17.97
C GLY A 194 3.59 -15.89 -17.04
N ILE A 195 4.81 -16.20 -17.50
CA ILE A 195 6.06 -15.96 -16.76
C ILE A 195 6.23 -14.47 -16.47
N PHE A 196 6.00 -13.61 -17.46
CA PHE A 196 6.08 -12.16 -17.30
C PHE A 196 5.06 -11.64 -16.28
N SER A 197 3.81 -12.14 -16.33
CA SER A 197 2.77 -11.79 -15.35
C SER A 197 3.14 -12.23 -13.93
N SER A 198 3.69 -13.44 -13.78
CA SER A 198 4.15 -13.96 -12.48
C SER A 198 5.29 -13.11 -11.91
N ALA A 199 6.31 -12.79 -12.72
CA ALA A 199 7.43 -11.95 -12.33
C ALA A 199 6.98 -10.53 -11.92
N LEU A 200 6.00 -9.96 -12.63
CA LEU A 200 5.41 -8.67 -12.28
C LEU A 200 4.69 -8.73 -10.92
N ARG A 201 3.93 -9.80 -10.67
CA ARG A 201 3.20 -10.02 -9.42
C ARG A 201 4.14 -10.16 -8.23
N GLU A 202 5.22 -10.92 -8.40
CA GLU A 202 6.27 -11.09 -7.39
C GLU A 202 6.95 -9.75 -7.07
N THR A 203 7.28 -8.97 -8.10
CA THR A 203 7.87 -7.64 -7.92
C THR A 203 6.94 -6.69 -7.14
N LEU A 204 5.63 -6.73 -7.43
CA LEU A 204 4.64 -5.94 -6.70
C LEU A 204 4.52 -6.39 -5.24
N TYR A 205 4.54 -7.71 -5.00
CA TYR A 205 4.48 -8.28 -3.66
C TYR A 205 5.68 -7.86 -2.81
N GLN A 206 6.90 -8.01 -3.32
CA GLN A 206 8.13 -7.61 -2.63
C GLN A 206 8.16 -6.10 -2.32
N ARG A 207 7.71 -5.25 -3.25
CA ARG A 207 7.60 -3.81 -3.01
C ARG A 207 6.59 -3.50 -1.91
N GLY A 208 5.47 -4.22 -1.87
CA GLY A 208 4.47 -4.09 -0.80
C GLY A 208 5.04 -4.44 0.57
N GLN A 209 5.84 -5.50 0.67
CA GLN A 209 6.49 -5.89 1.92
C GLN A 209 7.50 -4.84 2.40
N LYS A 210 8.40 -4.37 1.52
CA LYS A 210 9.38 -3.34 1.87
C LYS A 210 8.72 -2.05 2.35
N LEU A 211 7.62 -1.66 1.71
CA LEU A 211 6.85 -0.49 2.13
C LEU A 211 6.28 -0.67 3.54
N LYS A 212 5.71 -1.84 3.83
CA LYS A 212 5.17 -2.16 5.16
C LYS A 212 6.26 -2.14 6.24
N GLU A 213 7.43 -2.68 5.97
CA GLU A 213 8.57 -2.66 6.90
C GLU A 213 9.06 -1.24 7.15
N ALA A 214 9.17 -0.41 6.11
CA ALA A 214 9.54 0.99 6.25
C ALA A 214 8.53 1.77 7.12
N TYR A 215 7.23 1.55 6.91
CA TYR A 215 6.19 2.14 7.75
C TYR A 215 6.33 1.72 9.21
N ARG A 216 6.51 0.42 9.48
CA ARG A 216 6.73 -0.06 10.86
C ARG A 216 7.94 0.60 11.48
N ARG A 217 9.02 0.80 10.71
CA ARG A 217 10.22 1.44 11.24
C ARG A 217 10.02 2.92 11.56
N ILE A 218 9.23 3.63 10.76
CA ILE A 218 8.86 5.03 11.06
C ILE A 218 8.01 5.08 12.33
N GLU A 219 7.03 4.20 12.47
CA GLU A 219 6.19 4.09 13.66
C GLU A 219 7.01 3.74 14.92
N GLU A 220 7.99 2.85 14.79
CA GLU A 220 8.96 2.53 15.85
C GLU A 220 9.84 3.73 16.25
N LEU A 221 10.04 4.70 15.35
CA LEU A 221 10.86 5.90 15.55
C LEU A 221 10.04 7.12 16.00
N ALA A 222 8.71 7.08 15.92
CA ALA A 222 7.88 8.11 16.50
C ALA A 222 8.10 8.12 18.02
N GLU A 223 8.32 9.29 18.62
CA GLU A 223 8.49 9.39 20.07
C GLU A 223 7.15 9.49 20.82
N LEU A 224 6.13 9.98 20.12
CA LEU A 224 4.81 10.30 20.66
C LEU A 224 3.75 9.31 20.16
N ASP A 225 2.73 9.09 20.99
CA ASP A 225 1.49 8.43 20.61
C ASP A 225 0.63 9.39 19.77
N GLU A 226 0.25 8.97 18.56
CA GLU A 226 -0.43 9.83 17.58
C GLU A 226 -1.80 10.34 18.07
N LEU A 227 -2.50 9.56 18.91
CA LEU A 227 -3.84 9.92 19.38
C LEU A 227 -3.81 10.94 20.52
N THR A 228 -2.90 10.74 21.48
CA THR A 228 -2.88 11.48 22.75
C THR A 228 -1.81 12.55 22.82
N GLY A 229 -0.79 12.49 21.96
CA GLY A 229 0.41 13.34 22.04
C GLY A 229 1.31 13.04 23.24
N ALA A 230 0.99 12.02 24.03
CA ALA A 230 1.84 11.53 25.12
C ALA A 230 3.08 10.82 24.56
N LEU A 231 4.12 10.63 25.37
CA LEU A 231 5.22 9.73 24.97
C LEU A 231 4.64 8.34 24.70
N ASN A 232 5.05 7.68 23.61
CA ASN A 232 4.63 6.31 23.41
C ASN A 232 5.32 5.37 24.43
N ARG A 233 4.88 4.11 24.47
CA ARG A 233 5.40 3.10 25.41
C ARG A 233 6.92 3.01 25.39
N ARG A 234 7.54 3.03 24.20
CA ARG A 234 8.99 2.92 24.07
C ARG A 234 9.69 4.13 24.68
N SER A 235 9.24 5.33 24.35
CA SER A 235 9.84 6.58 24.80
C SER A 235 9.70 6.77 26.32
N ILE A 236 8.52 6.49 26.89
CA ILE A 236 8.32 6.64 28.34
C ILE A 236 9.14 5.64 29.15
N MET A 237 9.36 4.43 28.63
CA MET A 237 10.22 3.43 29.27
C MET A 237 11.69 3.85 29.26
N HIS A 238 12.18 4.37 28.13
CA HIS A 238 13.54 4.92 28.04
C HIS A 238 13.74 6.08 29.03
N VAL A 239 12.76 6.99 29.08
CA VAL A 239 12.78 8.10 30.04
C VAL A 239 12.78 7.60 31.49
N LEU A 240 12.01 6.56 31.81
CA LEU A 240 12.01 5.96 33.14
C LEU A 240 13.39 5.40 33.52
N GLU A 241 14.05 4.66 32.61
CA GLU A 241 15.40 4.14 32.83
C GLU A 241 16.41 5.26 33.11
N GLU A 242 16.38 6.33 32.31
CA GLU A 242 17.25 7.49 32.50
C GLU A 242 17.00 8.23 33.83
N GLU A 243 15.73 8.42 34.20
CA GLU A 243 15.38 9.11 35.44
C GLU A 243 15.72 8.26 36.67
N LEU A 244 15.59 6.93 36.60
CA LEU A 244 16.04 6.03 37.67
C LEU A 244 17.56 6.07 37.85
N ALA A 245 18.33 6.04 36.76
CA ALA A 245 19.77 6.17 36.82
C ALA A 245 20.19 7.52 37.43
N ARG A 246 19.55 8.62 37.03
CA ARG A 246 19.78 9.97 37.56
C ARG A 246 19.41 10.07 39.04
N ALA A 247 18.26 9.52 39.43
CA ALA A 247 17.79 9.50 40.81
C ALA A 247 18.77 8.76 41.73
N ARG A 248 19.28 7.61 41.28
CA ARG A 248 20.28 6.81 41.99
C ARG A 248 21.58 7.59 42.19
N GLN A 249 22.10 8.22 41.14
CA GLN A 249 23.34 9.00 41.24
C GLN A 249 23.20 10.23 42.15
N ALA A 250 22.04 10.89 42.12
CA ALA A 250 21.78 12.10 42.90
C ALA A 250 21.31 11.83 44.34
N GLY A 251 21.05 10.56 44.71
CA GLY A 251 20.42 10.21 45.99
C GLY A 251 19.02 10.81 46.17
N ARG A 252 18.28 11.00 45.07
CA ARG A 252 16.94 11.61 45.07
C ARG A 252 15.87 10.55 44.83
N PRO A 253 14.65 10.71 45.39
CA PRO A 253 13.58 9.77 45.12
C PRO A 253 13.06 9.90 43.68
N CYS A 254 12.59 8.80 43.11
CA CYS A 254 11.87 8.78 41.84
C CYS A 254 10.64 7.88 42.00
N SER A 255 9.45 8.42 41.74
CA SER A 255 8.21 7.66 41.79
C SER A 255 7.65 7.44 40.39
N VAL A 256 6.89 6.35 40.24
CA VAL A 256 6.06 6.08 39.08
C VAL A 256 4.61 5.93 39.51
N VAL A 257 3.70 6.34 38.63
CA VAL A 257 2.27 6.11 38.75
C VAL A 257 1.81 5.38 37.50
N LEU A 258 1.38 4.12 37.68
CA LEU A 258 0.76 3.35 36.61
C LEU A 258 -0.76 3.56 36.71
N ILE A 259 -1.37 3.98 35.60
CA ILE A 259 -2.74 4.46 35.54
C ILE A 259 -3.50 3.65 34.50
N ASP A 260 -4.76 3.33 34.78
CA ASP A 260 -5.64 2.62 33.86
C ASP A 260 -7.06 3.21 33.94
N LEU A 261 -7.63 3.53 32.77
CA LEU A 261 -8.98 4.05 32.67
C LEU A 261 -10.00 2.96 33.02
N ASP A 262 -10.82 3.24 34.05
CA ASP A 262 -11.79 2.27 34.53
C ASP A 262 -12.87 2.02 33.49
N TRP A 263 -13.14 0.74 33.21
CA TRP A 263 -14.21 0.32 32.31
C TRP A 263 -14.11 0.88 30.88
N PHE A 264 -12.92 1.23 30.40
CA PHE A 264 -12.77 1.85 29.08
C PHE A 264 -13.30 1.00 27.92
N LYS A 265 -13.15 -0.33 27.99
CA LYS A 265 -13.83 -1.23 27.04
C LYS A 265 -15.35 -1.02 26.98
N ARG A 266 -16.00 -0.84 28.13
CA ARG A 266 -17.45 -0.60 28.21
C ARG A 266 -17.82 0.75 27.57
N ILE A 267 -16.99 1.78 27.74
CA ILE A 267 -17.17 3.07 27.06
C ILE A 267 -17.15 2.88 25.54
N ASN A 268 -16.18 2.13 25.02
CA ASN A 268 -16.12 1.81 23.59
C ASN A 268 -17.34 1.02 23.11
N ASP A 269 -17.78 0.03 23.89
CA ASP A 269 -18.90 -0.83 23.54
C ASP A 269 -20.25 -0.06 23.55
N GLU A 270 -20.43 0.88 24.50
CA GLU A 270 -21.68 1.65 24.65
C GLU A 270 -21.74 2.92 23.77
N HIS A 271 -20.61 3.58 23.54
CA HIS A 271 -20.54 4.89 22.86
C HIS A 271 -19.75 4.88 21.54
N GLY A 272 -19.16 3.74 21.17
CA GLY A 272 -18.36 3.57 19.98
C GLY A 272 -16.89 4.03 20.15
N HIS A 273 -16.02 3.45 19.32
CA HIS A 273 -14.59 3.76 19.31
C HIS A 273 -14.24 5.26 19.16
N PRO A 274 -14.93 6.07 18.33
CA PRO A 274 -14.63 7.50 18.23
C PRO A 274 -14.76 8.24 19.58
N THR A 275 -15.76 7.89 20.39
CA THR A 275 -15.96 8.46 21.73
C THR A 275 -14.85 8.02 22.67
N GLY A 276 -14.41 6.77 22.59
CA GLY A 276 -13.25 6.29 23.36
C GLY A 276 -11.96 7.03 23.02
N ASP A 277 -11.73 7.32 21.73
CA ASP A 277 -10.58 8.10 21.28
C ASP A 277 -10.60 9.54 21.84
N ASP A 278 -11.78 10.17 21.86
CA ASP A 278 -11.96 11.49 22.47
C ASP A 278 -11.75 11.47 23.99
N VAL A 279 -12.15 10.39 24.68
CA VAL A 279 -11.86 10.17 26.10
C VAL A 279 -10.35 10.09 26.34
N LEU A 280 -9.62 9.30 25.55
CA LEU A 280 -8.17 9.17 25.68
C LEU A 280 -7.44 10.50 25.43
N ARG A 281 -7.86 11.26 24.40
CA ARG A 281 -7.28 12.56 24.09
C ARG A 281 -7.52 13.56 25.21
N THR A 282 -8.75 13.64 25.72
CA THR A 282 -9.13 14.57 26.79
C THR A 282 -8.45 14.21 28.10
N PHE A 283 -8.35 12.92 28.41
CA PHE A 283 -7.59 12.42 29.55
C PHE A 283 -6.14 12.90 29.47
N ALA A 284 -5.44 12.66 28.35
CA ALA A 284 -4.06 13.07 28.18
C ALA A 284 -3.85 14.59 28.30
N ILE A 285 -4.71 15.40 27.65
CA ILE A 285 -4.68 16.87 27.77
C ILE A 285 -4.83 17.30 29.24
N THR A 286 -5.77 16.69 29.96
CA THR A 286 -6.02 16.99 31.37
C THR A 286 -4.82 16.63 32.24
N MET A 287 -4.15 15.50 31.96
CA MET A 287 -2.93 15.13 32.66
C MET A 287 -1.82 16.15 32.40
N PHE A 288 -1.57 16.52 31.15
CA PHE A 288 -0.55 17.51 30.79
C PHE A 288 -0.76 18.87 31.47
N ALA A 289 -2.01 19.32 31.57
CA ALA A 289 -2.35 20.59 32.22
C ALA A 289 -2.09 20.58 33.75
N ASN A 290 -1.98 19.40 34.38
CA ASN A 290 -1.95 19.24 35.82
C ASN A 290 -0.67 18.59 36.38
N ILE A 291 0.32 18.32 35.53
CA ILE A 291 1.66 17.87 35.91
C ILE A 291 2.69 18.99 35.70
N ARG A 292 3.83 18.92 36.39
CA ARG A 292 4.92 19.91 36.20
C ARG A 292 5.78 19.52 35.00
N GLY A 293 6.52 20.49 34.43
CA GLY A 293 7.34 20.25 33.24
C GLY A 293 8.48 19.22 33.41
N SER A 294 8.87 18.89 34.65
CA SER A 294 9.83 17.82 34.92
C SER A 294 9.21 16.42 34.96
N ASP A 295 7.89 16.33 35.08
CA ASP A 295 7.19 15.04 35.04
C ASP A 295 7.09 14.56 33.60
N ARG A 296 7.07 13.24 33.43
CA ARG A 296 7.04 12.62 32.10
C ARG A 296 5.85 11.70 32.03
N PHE A 297 5.02 11.93 31.02
CA PHE A 297 3.75 11.24 30.83
C PHE A 297 3.75 10.52 29.49
N GLY A 298 3.38 9.24 29.51
CA GLY A 298 3.34 8.42 28.32
C GLY A 298 2.22 7.40 28.35
N ARG A 299 1.78 7.00 27.15
CA ARG A 299 0.81 5.93 26.95
C ARG A 299 1.55 4.59 26.98
N TYR A 300 1.29 3.80 28.01
CA TYR A 300 1.97 2.53 28.28
C TYR A 300 1.28 1.35 27.57
N GLY A 301 -0.03 1.41 27.42
CA GLY A 301 -0.87 0.39 26.79
C GLY A 301 -2.06 1.01 26.06
N GLY A 302 -3.09 0.21 25.75
CA GLY A 302 -4.29 0.72 25.06
C GLY A 302 -5.01 1.80 25.86
N GLU A 303 -5.37 1.50 27.11
CA GLU A 303 -6.04 2.41 28.06
C GLU A 303 -5.18 2.72 29.30
N GLU A 304 -3.90 2.31 29.24
CA GLU A 304 -2.94 2.40 30.33
C GLU A 304 -1.92 3.51 30.08
N PHE A 305 -1.60 4.27 31.13
CA PHE A 305 -0.65 5.38 31.09
C PHE A 305 0.36 5.26 32.22
N LEU A 306 1.56 5.79 31.96
CA LEU A 306 2.65 5.82 32.91
C LEU A 306 3.07 7.28 33.14
N LEU A 307 3.11 7.67 34.41
CA LEU A 307 3.65 8.95 34.85
C LEU A 307 4.93 8.70 35.65
N VAL A 308 6.03 9.29 35.20
CA VAL A 308 7.33 9.28 35.89
C VAL A 308 7.53 10.62 36.59
N LEU A 309 7.87 10.56 37.88
CA LEU A 309 7.95 11.71 38.79
C LEU A 309 9.37 11.85 39.38
N PRO A 310 10.31 12.48 38.67
CA PRO A 310 11.67 12.68 39.16
C PRO A 310 11.70 13.56 40.41
N GLY A 311 12.45 13.16 41.43
CA GLY A 311 12.57 13.92 42.69
C GLY A 311 11.33 13.89 43.58
N ALA A 312 10.30 13.10 43.25
CA ALA A 312 9.11 12.94 44.09
C ALA A 312 9.26 11.72 45.00
N PRO A 313 9.12 11.86 46.33
CA PRO A 313 8.93 10.73 47.23
C PRO A 313 7.48 10.22 47.21
N GLN A 314 7.24 9.07 47.83
CA GLN A 314 5.99 8.32 47.74
C GLN A 314 4.74 9.13 48.13
N ASP A 315 4.79 9.88 49.23
CA ASP A 315 3.62 10.63 49.71
C ASP A 315 3.23 11.79 48.77
N PRO A 316 4.15 12.67 48.31
CA PRO A 316 3.86 13.63 47.25
C PRO A 316 3.35 12.99 45.95
N ALA A 317 3.92 11.85 45.54
CA ALA A 317 3.46 11.13 44.35
C ALA A 317 2.01 10.64 44.49
N CYS A 318 1.66 10.07 45.65
CA CYS A 318 0.29 9.64 45.94
C CYS A 318 -0.69 10.83 45.96
N ARG A 319 -0.30 11.96 46.55
CA ARG A 319 -1.14 13.17 46.56
C ARG A 319 -1.38 13.72 45.15
N LEU A 320 -0.36 13.70 44.30
CA LEU A 320 -0.51 14.10 42.90
C LEU A 320 -1.46 13.15 42.16
N ALA A 321 -1.26 11.84 42.28
CA ALA A 321 -2.12 10.84 41.66
C ALA A 321 -3.58 10.99 42.10
N GLU A 322 -3.82 11.20 43.41
CA GLU A 322 -5.18 11.39 43.94
C GLU A 322 -5.82 12.69 43.46
N ARG A 323 -5.04 13.78 43.35
CA ARG A 323 -5.52 15.04 42.76
C ARG A 323 -5.93 14.84 41.30
N LEU A 324 -5.10 14.18 40.50
CA LEU A 324 -5.41 13.89 39.08
C LEU A 324 -6.66 13.02 38.97
N ARG A 325 -6.82 12.04 39.86
CA ARG A 325 -8.01 11.16 39.93
C ARG A 325 -9.29 11.96 40.17
N GLN A 326 -9.26 12.86 41.15
CA GLN A 326 -10.40 13.73 41.45
C GLN A 326 -10.76 14.62 40.25
N ILE A 327 -9.77 15.25 39.61
CA ILE A 327 -9.97 16.09 38.43
C ILE A 327 -10.68 15.32 37.30
N ILE A 328 -10.22 14.09 37.00
CA ILE A 328 -10.84 13.28 35.94
C ILE A 328 -12.25 12.83 36.30
N ALA A 329 -12.47 12.44 37.56
CA ALA A 329 -13.78 12.01 38.05
C ALA A 329 -14.81 13.17 38.10
N GLU A 330 -14.36 14.41 38.28
CA GLU A 330 -15.19 15.61 38.33
C GLU A 330 -15.34 16.30 36.97
N LEU A 331 -14.59 15.88 35.94
CA LEU A 331 -14.67 16.45 34.61
C LEU A 331 -16.06 16.19 33.99
N ASP A 332 -16.61 17.21 33.34
CA ASP A 332 -17.87 17.07 32.61
C ASP A 332 -17.63 16.40 31.24
N TRP A 333 -17.97 15.11 31.17
CA TRP A 333 -17.85 14.30 29.95
C TRP A 333 -19.08 14.38 29.04
N SER A 334 -20.11 15.15 29.41
CA SER A 334 -21.37 15.26 28.65
C SER A 334 -21.20 15.85 27.25
N ALA A 335 -20.10 16.58 27.03
CA ALA A 335 -19.72 17.09 25.71
C ALA A 335 -19.49 15.99 24.66
N PHE A 336 -19.12 14.77 25.10
CA PHE A 336 -18.93 13.63 24.21
C PHE A 336 -20.17 12.74 24.13
N SER A 337 -20.80 12.48 25.29
CA SER A 337 -22.01 11.68 25.37
C SER A 337 -22.75 11.94 26.69
N THR A 338 -24.08 12.09 26.62
CA THR A 338 -24.91 12.33 27.80
C THR A 338 -24.79 11.20 28.80
N GLY A 339 -24.43 11.53 30.05
CA GLY A 339 -24.30 10.56 31.15
C GLY A 339 -22.99 9.77 31.16
N LEU A 340 -22.04 10.09 30.28
CA LEU A 340 -20.69 9.50 30.31
C LEU A 340 -20.00 9.89 31.62
N GLN A 341 -19.39 8.90 32.27
CA GLN A 341 -18.54 9.10 33.44
C GLN A 341 -17.24 8.33 33.22
N VAL A 342 -16.11 9.02 33.38
CA VAL A 342 -14.79 8.42 33.24
C VAL A 342 -14.05 8.56 34.57
N THR A 343 -13.54 7.45 35.06
CA THR A 343 -12.65 7.41 36.23
C THR A 343 -11.40 6.61 35.88
N PHE A 344 -10.39 6.69 36.74
CA PHE A 344 -9.22 5.83 36.60
C PHE A 344 -8.78 5.28 37.95
N SER A 345 -8.12 4.13 37.88
CA SER A 345 -7.41 3.53 38.99
C SER A 345 -5.91 3.71 38.81
N ALA A 346 -5.16 3.87 39.90
CA ALA A 346 -3.72 4.08 39.82
C ALA A 346 -2.92 3.37 40.93
N GLY A 347 -1.78 2.80 40.53
CA GLY A 347 -0.78 2.23 41.44
C GLY A 347 0.47 3.10 41.51
N VAL A 348 0.87 3.47 42.72
CA VAL A 348 2.04 4.34 42.98
C VAL A 348 3.18 3.53 43.59
N ALA A 349 4.37 3.61 43.00
CA ALA A 349 5.58 3.03 43.55
C ALA A 349 6.73 4.03 43.53
N THR A 350 7.59 3.99 44.55
CA THR A 350 8.84 4.78 44.60
C THR A 350 10.03 3.85 44.56
N ALA A 351 11.03 4.22 43.75
CA ALA A 351 12.26 3.47 43.58
C ALA A 351 12.99 3.26 44.92
N ARG A 352 13.49 2.04 45.15
CA ARG A 352 14.23 1.66 46.36
C ARG A 352 15.67 1.29 45.99
N GLY A 353 16.66 2.04 46.47
CA GLY A 353 18.08 1.70 46.29
C GLY A 353 18.43 1.41 44.82
N ASP A 354 18.91 0.19 44.56
CA ASP A 354 19.37 -0.27 43.24
C ASP A 354 18.29 -1.06 42.46
N GLU A 355 17.01 -0.78 42.72
CA GLU A 355 15.86 -1.42 42.09
C GLU A 355 15.84 -1.18 40.56
N THR A 356 15.52 -2.24 39.80
CA THR A 356 15.38 -2.16 38.33
C THR A 356 14.03 -1.58 37.94
N THR A 357 13.95 -1.08 36.70
CA THR A 357 12.71 -0.57 36.10
C THR A 357 11.57 -1.58 36.18
N GLU A 358 11.84 -2.85 35.88
CA GLU A 358 10.84 -3.93 35.88
C GLU A 358 10.32 -4.20 37.30
N SER A 359 11.19 -4.22 38.29
CA SER A 359 10.80 -4.46 39.69
C SER A 359 9.94 -3.30 40.24
N LEU A 360 10.31 -2.06 39.91
CA LEU A 360 9.54 -0.88 40.26
C LEU A 360 8.15 -0.88 39.62
N LEU A 361 8.07 -1.17 38.31
CA LEU A 361 6.80 -1.26 37.58
C LEU A 361 5.93 -2.41 38.08
N SER A 362 6.51 -3.57 38.38
CA SER A 362 5.77 -4.71 38.94
C SER A 362 5.11 -4.36 40.28
N ARG A 363 5.76 -3.55 41.12
CA ARG A 363 5.16 -3.03 42.34
C ARG A 363 4.02 -2.04 42.08
N ALA A 364 4.20 -1.13 41.12
CA ALA A 364 3.15 -0.20 40.72
C ALA A 364 1.93 -0.95 40.15
N ASP A 365 2.16 -1.97 39.32
CA ASP A 365 1.13 -2.84 38.76
C ASP A 365 0.33 -3.59 39.84
N ARG A 366 1.02 -4.17 40.83
CA ARG A 366 0.34 -4.80 41.98
C ARG A 366 -0.54 -3.81 42.74
N ALA A 367 -0.06 -2.58 42.97
CA ALA A 367 -0.87 -1.54 43.61
C ALA A 367 -2.07 -1.12 42.73
N LEU A 368 -1.89 -1.03 41.42
CA LEU A 368 -2.99 -0.76 40.48
C LEU A 368 -4.02 -1.88 40.51
N TYR A 369 -3.58 -3.14 40.55
CA TYR A 369 -4.46 -4.30 40.71
C TYR A 369 -5.28 -4.21 41.99
N GLU A 370 -4.66 -3.84 43.12
CA GLU A 370 -5.36 -3.61 44.39
C GLU A 370 -6.38 -2.46 44.28
N SER A 371 -6.04 -1.39 43.55
CA SER A 371 -6.99 -0.29 43.27
C SER A 371 -8.23 -0.80 42.52
N LYS A 372 -8.03 -1.61 41.47
CA LYS A 372 -9.13 -2.20 40.70
C LYS A 372 -9.97 -3.17 41.55
N ALA A 373 -9.32 -4.00 42.37
CA ALA A 373 -9.98 -4.98 43.23
C ALA A 373 -10.84 -4.34 44.34
N GLN A 374 -10.44 -3.19 44.86
CA GLN A 374 -11.16 -2.49 45.93
C GLN A 374 -12.23 -1.51 45.43
N GLY A 375 -12.74 -1.73 44.21
CA GLY A 375 -13.87 -0.97 43.68
C GLY A 375 -13.51 0.15 42.69
N ARG A 376 -12.27 0.19 42.19
CA ARG A 376 -11.80 1.16 41.18
C ARG A 376 -11.86 2.62 41.67
N ASN A 377 -11.62 3.58 40.76
CA ASN A 377 -11.61 5.01 41.03
C ASN A 377 -10.82 5.35 42.31
N ARG A 378 -9.59 4.84 42.41
CA ARG A 378 -8.74 5.00 43.60
C ARG A 378 -7.26 4.90 43.28
N VAL A 379 -6.47 5.37 44.24
CA VAL A 379 -5.01 5.29 44.21
C VAL A 379 -4.52 4.40 45.35
N THR A 380 -3.71 3.40 45.02
CA THR A 380 -3.03 2.54 46.00
C THR A 380 -1.52 2.72 45.89
N ARG A 381 -0.82 2.61 47.02
CA ARG A 381 0.65 2.69 47.10
C ARG A 381 1.26 1.31 47.36
N ALA A 382 2.41 1.02 46.76
CA ALA A 382 3.11 -0.27 46.83
C ALA A 382 4.11 -0.44 47.97
#